data_AF-A0A4Y2EXT8-F1
#
_entry.id   AF-A0A4Y2EXT8-F1
#
_cell.length_a   1.000
_cell.length_b   1.000
_cell.length_c   1.000
_cell.angle_alpha   90.00
_cell.angle_beta   90.00
_cell.angle_gamma   90.00
#
_symmetry.space_group_name_H-M   'P 1'
#
loop_
_entity.id
_entity.type
_entity.pdbx_description
1 polymer ?
#
loop_
_entity_poly.entity_id
_entity_poly.type
_entity_poly.pdbx_seq_one_letter_code
_entity_poly.pdbx_strand_id
1 'polypeptide(L)'
;MRGCRIIIPKSHQAEVLNQIHEGHLGITKCRARAGCSVYWPRISKLWPYSSPKFSQSNGLIEAAVKTVKARIKKSRDPYLALMAYRATPLENGFSPSELLMARRINTTLPVAKTQLQPYSVNKEVLEAKEEIRRPEKEL
;
A
#
# COMPACT_ATOMS: atom_id res chain seq x y z
N MET A 1 -16.90 35.22 -6.83
CA MET A 1 -16.31 35.99 -5.71
C MET A 1 -14.96 35.37 -5.34
N ARG A 2 -13.84 36.08 -5.59
CA ARG A 2 -12.51 35.63 -5.16
C ARG A 2 -12.41 35.91 -3.65
N GLY A 3 -12.63 34.88 -2.83
CA GLY A 3 -12.60 34.99 -1.37
C GLY A 3 -11.22 35.37 -0.82
N CYS A 4 -11.21 36.10 0.29
CA CYS A 4 -10.01 36.44 1.05
C CYS A 4 -9.35 35.17 1.59
N ARG A 5 -8.23 34.75 1.00
CA ARG A 5 -7.46 33.60 1.49
C ARG A 5 -6.44 34.05 2.52
N ILE A 6 -6.37 33.34 3.65
CA ILE A 6 -5.41 33.64 4.72
C ILE A 6 -4.06 33.00 4.38
N ILE A 7 -2.97 33.76 4.48
CA ILE A 7 -1.61 33.25 4.27
C ILE A 7 -1.10 32.61 5.56
N ILE A 8 -0.74 31.34 5.51
CA ILE A 8 -0.31 30.58 6.71
C ILE A 8 1.23 30.43 6.73
N PRO A 9 1.91 30.92 7.79
CA PRO A 9 3.35 30.69 7.99
C PRO A 9 3.69 29.20 8.13
N LYS A 10 4.91 28.79 7.74
CA LYS A 10 5.35 27.38 7.77
C LYS A 10 5.11 26.67 9.10
N SER A 11 5.26 27.36 10.23
CA SER A 11 5.05 26.80 11.57
C SER A 11 3.60 26.36 11.84
N HIS A 12 2.62 26.97 11.18
CA HIS A 12 1.19 26.75 11.43
C HIS A 12 0.52 25.87 10.36
N GLN A 13 1.25 25.49 9.30
CA GLN A 13 0.69 24.72 8.18
C GLN A 13 0.19 23.33 8.62
N ALA A 14 0.92 22.64 9.51
CA ALA A 14 0.54 21.29 9.96
C ALA A 14 -0.77 21.29 10.76
N GLU A 15 -0.94 22.27 11.65
CA GLU A 15 -2.14 22.41 12.48
C GLU A 15 -3.38 22.72 11.63
N VAL A 16 -3.26 23.67 10.70
CA VAL A 16 -4.33 24.02 9.76
C VAL A 16 -4.72 22.83 8.88
N LEU A 17 -3.74 22.02 8.44
CA LEU A 17 -4.00 20.79 7.69
C LEU A 17 -4.79 19.76 8.52
N ASN A 18 -4.47 19.60 9.81
CA ASN A 18 -5.20 18.70 10.71
C ASN A 18 -6.65 19.16 10.91
N GLN A 19 -6.89 20.45 11.16
CA GLN A 19 -8.23 21.00 11.34
C GLN A 19 -9.12 20.86 10.09
N ILE A 20 -8.55 21.00 8.88
CA ILE A 20 -9.31 20.80 7.64
C ILE A 20 -9.70 19.31 7.49
N HIS A 21 -8.90 18.39 8.02
CA HIS A 21 -9.10 16.95 7.98
C HIS A 21 -10.08 16.39 9.02
N GLU A 22 -10.20 17.00 10.21
CA GLU A 22 -11.05 16.52 11.31
C GLU A 22 -12.52 16.26 10.90
N GLY A 23 -13.02 16.95 9.87
CA GLY A 23 -14.36 16.73 9.35
C GLY A 23 -14.55 15.43 8.53
N HIS A 24 -13.50 14.63 8.31
CA HIS A 24 -13.48 13.43 7.45
C HIS A 24 -14.10 13.65 6.06
N LEU A 25 -14.05 14.88 5.56
CA LEU A 25 -14.59 15.24 4.26
C LEU A 25 -13.59 14.71 3.22
N GLY A 26 -13.99 13.82 2.31
CA GLY A 26 -13.06 13.30 1.28
C GLY A 26 -12.32 14.44 0.53
N ILE A 27 -11.14 14.16 -0.05
CA ILE A 27 -10.17 15.21 -0.48
C ILE A 27 -10.71 16.31 -1.36
N THR A 28 -11.70 16.06 -2.23
CA THR A 28 -12.26 17.10 -3.09
C THR A 28 -12.86 18.22 -2.22
N LYS A 29 -13.53 17.84 -1.13
CA LYS A 29 -14.10 18.78 -0.15
C LYS A 29 -13.00 19.39 0.72
N CYS A 30 -12.02 18.62 1.20
CA CYS A 30 -10.88 19.19 1.95
C CYS A 30 -10.08 20.19 1.11
N ARG A 31 -9.82 19.89 -0.17
CA ARG A 31 -9.10 20.75 -1.11
C ARG A 31 -9.92 22.00 -1.48
N ALA A 32 -11.23 21.85 -1.67
CA ALA A 32 -12.11 23.00 -1.89
C ALA A 32 -12.17 23.90 -0.64
N ARG A 33 -12.29 23.31 0.55
CA ARG A 33 -12.30 24.02 1.84
C ARG A 33 -10.97 24.73 2.09
N ALA A 34 -9.85 24.06 1.83
CA ALA A 34 -8.53 24.67 1.86
C ALA A 34 -8.42 25.82 0.84
N GLY A 35 -8.83 25.60 -0.41
CA GLY A 35 -8.76 26.59 -1.49
C GLY A 35 -9.66 27.82 -1.32
N CYS A 36 -10.70 27.71 -0.50
CA CYS A 36 -11.57 28.83 -0.12
C CYS A 36 -11.07 29.59 1.13
N SER A 37 -10.31 28.94 2.02
CA SER A 37 -10.00 29.50 3.35
C SER A 37 -8.54 29.92 3.51
N VAL A 38 -7.59 29.16 2.96
CA VAL A 38 -6.15 29.30 3.24
C VAL A 38 -5.30 29.21 1.98
N TYR A 39 -4.14 29.85 2.00
CA TYR A 39 -3.17 29.83 0.91
C TYR A 39 -1.73 29.82 1.42
N TRP A 40 -0.90 28.97 0.82
CA TRP A 40 0.55 29.10 0.85
C TRP A 40 1.16 28.39 -0.37
N PRO A 41 2.40 28.74 -0.78
CA PRO A 41 3.04 28.10 -1.92
C PRO A 41 3.12 26.58 -1.75
N ARG A 42 2.73 25.84 -2.79
CA ARG A 42 2.80 24.36 -2.88
C ARG A 42 1.92 23.59 -1.88
N ILE A 43 0.87 24.19 -1.29
CA ILE A 43 -0.11 23.51 -0.43
C ILE A 43 -0.63 22.17 -1.02
N SER A 44 -0.91 22.14 -2.33
CA SER A 44 -1.40 20.93 -3.02
C SER A 44 -0.38 19.78 -3.10
N LYS A 45 0.93 20.07 -3.00
CA LYS A 45 2.02 19.09 -3.10
C LYS A 45 2.49 18.59 -1.73
N LEU A 46 2.23 19.35 -0.68
CA LEU A 46 2.64 19.08 0.71
C LEU A 46 1.58 18.32 1.51
N TRP A 47 0.45 17.93 0.91
CA TRP A 47 -0.61 17.19 1.57
C TRP A 47 -0.14 15.74 1.87
N PRO A 48 0.23 15.39 3.12
CA PRO A 48 0.89 14.12 3.43
C PRO A 48 -0.08 12.95 3.58
N TYR A 49 -1.39 13.22 3.65
CA TYR A 49 -2.40 12.22 3.96
C TYR A 49 -3.15 11.83 2.70
N SER A 50 -2.91 10.62 2.22
CA SER A 50 -3.66 9.99 1.15
C SER A 50 -5.16 10.20 1.40
N SER A 51 -5.77 10.95 0.49
CA SER A 51 -7.21 11.16 0.42
C SER A 51 -8.01 9.85 0.52
N PRO A 52 -9.17 9.85 1.22
CA PRO A 52 -10.18 8.78 1.12
C PRO A 52 -10.72 8.50 -0.31
N LYS A 53 -10.33 9.29 -1.32
CA LYS A 53 -10.77 9.20 -2.72
C LYS A 53 -9.63 9.01 -3.72
N PHE A 54 -8.41 8.72 -3.27
CA PHE A 54 -7.35 8.20 -4.13
C PHE A 54 -7.31 6.67 -4.01
N SER A 55 -8.40 6.00 -4.45
CA SER A 55 -8.46 4.53 -4.47
C SER A 55 -7.32 3.93 -5.30
N GLN A 56 -6.89 4.62 -6.36
CA GLN A 56 -5.76 4.19 -7.19
C GLN A 56 -4.44 4.07 -6.41
N SER A 57 -4.14 4.98 -5.47
CA SER A 57 -2.90 4.88 -4.67
C SER A 57 -3.00 3.79 -3.58
N ASN A 58 -4.21 3.44 -3.15
CA ASN A 58 -4.46 2.42 -2.13
C ASN A 58 -4.86 1.06 -2.72
N GLY A 59 -5.03 0.94 -4.04
CA GLY A 59 -5.56 -0.26 -4.70
C GLY A 59 -4.73 -1.51 -4.44
N LEU A 60 -3.40 -1.38 -4.32
CA LEU A 60 -2.52 -2.49 -3.93
C LEU A 60 -2.80 -2.98 -2.52
N ILE A 61 -3.02 -2.05 -1.58
CA ILE A 61 -3.35 -2.38 -0.19
C ILE A 61 -4.74 -3.03 -0.13
N GLU A 62 -5.72 -2.49 -0.84
CA GLU A 62 -7.08 -3.04 -0.90
C GLU A 62 -7.10 -4.47 -1.48
N ALA A 63 -6.35 -4.72 -2.57
CA ALA A 63 -6.20 -6.04 -3.16
C ALA A 63 -5.50 -7.04 -2.20
N ALA A 64 -4.47 -6.58 -1.48
CA ALA A 64 -3.79 -7.39 -0.47
C ALA A 64 -4.75 -7.75 0.67
N VAL A 65 -5.50 -6.77 1.20
CA VAL A 65 -6.50 -6.98 2.26
C VAL A 65 -7.60 -7.95 1.80
N LYS A 66 -8.09 -7.81 0.55
CA LYS A 66 -9.08 -8.73 -0.04
C LYS A 66 -8.57 -10.17 -0.07
N THR A 67 -7.32 -10.36 -0.49
CA THR A 67 -6.66 -11.68 -0.55
C THR A 67 -6.52 -12.30 0.84
N VAL A 68 -6.04 -11.52 1.81
CA VAL A 68 -5.86 -11.99 3.20
C VAL A 68 -7.21 -12.35 3.83
N LYS A 69 -8.23 -11.51 3.68
CA LYS A 69 -9.59 -11.78 4.17
C LYS A 69 -10.16 -13.06 3.59
N ALA A 70 -9.99 -13.29 2.28
CA ALA A 70 -10.44 -14.51 1.62
C ALA A 70 -9.73 -15.76 2.17
N ARG A 71 -8.44 -15.66 2.51
CA ARG A 71 -7.65 -16.76 3.08
C ARG A 71 -8.07 -17.08 4.51
N ILE A 72 -8.22 -16.04 5.35
CA ILE A 72 -8.62 -16.19 6.75
C ILE A 72 -10.03 -16.78 6.85
N LYS A 73 -10.97 -16.37 5.98
CA LYS A 73 -12.34 -16.90 5.97
C LYS A 73 -12.39 -18.40 5.65
N LYS A 74 -11.42 -18.93 4.91
CA LYS A 74 -11.35 -20.35 4.52
C LYS A 74 -10.67 -21.24 5.57
N SER A 75 -9.96 -20.65 6.54
CA SER A 75 -9.16 -21.38 7.52
C SER A 75 -9.78 -21.33 8.91
N ARG A 76 -9.70 -22.44 9.64
CA ARG A 76 -10.04 -22.49 11.07
C ARG A 76 -9.08 -21.68 11.95
N ASP A 77 -7.80 -21.65 11.57
CA ASP A 77 -6.76 -20.89 12.26
C ASP A 77 -6.17 -19.79 11.34
N PRO A 78 -6.35 -18.50 11.69
CA PRO A 78 -5.78 -17.38 10.96
C PRO A 78 -4.25 -17.41 10.85
N TYR A 79 -3.54 -17.90 11.87
CA TYR A 79 -2.08 -17.91 11.88
C TYR A 79 -1.52 -18.91 10.88
N LEU A 80 -2.11 -20.11 10.83
CA LEU A 80 -1.77 -21.12 9.83
C LEU A 80 -2.08 -20.65 8.40
N ALA A 81 -3.19 -19.95 8.18
CA ALA A 81 -3.51 -19.38 6.87
C ALA A 81 -2.50 -18.33 6.41
N LEU A 82 -2.06 -17.45 7.31
CA LEU A 82 -1.04 -16.46 7.02
C LEU A 82 0.33 -17.10 6.78
N MET A 83 0.68 -18.15 7.54
CA MET A 83 1.90 -18.94 7.32
C MET A 83 1.88 -19.59 5.94
N ALA A 84 0.78 -20.25 5.59
CA ALA A 84 0.61 -20.87 4.27
C ALA A 84 0.68 -19.83 3.15
N TYR A 85 0.03 -18.67 3.29
CA TYR A 85 0.10 -17.59 2.30
C TYR A 85 1.54 -17.11 2.07
N ARG A 86 2.31 -16.95 3.15
CA ARG A 86 3.72 -16.54 3.09
C ARG A 86 4.64 -17.57 2.43
N ALA A 87 4.27 -18.85 2.46
CA ALA A 87 5.02 -19.95 1.86
C ALA A 87 4.54 -20.35 0.45
N THR A 88 3.34 -19.94 0.02
CA THR A 88 2.84 -20.26 -1.32
C THR A 88 3.49 -19.37 -2.38
N PRO A 89 4.12 -19.96 -3.42
CA PRO A 89 4.59 -19.20 -4.58
C PRO A 89 3.44 -18.47 -5.27
N LEU A 90 3.67 -17.22 -5.67
CA LEU A 90 2.78 -16.52 -6.58
C LEU A 90 3.04 -16.99 -8.02
N GLU A 91 2.31 -16.42 -8.99
CA GLU A 91 2.49 -16.68 -10.43
C GLU A 91 3.92 -16.39 -10.92
N ASN A 92 4.65 -15.51 -10.24
CA ASN A 92 6.08 -15.24 -10.52
C ASN A 92 7.01 -16.40 -10.08
N GLY A 93 6.49 -17.40 -9.38
CA GLY A 93 7.23 -18.57 -8.87
C GLY A 93 7.92 -18.34 -7.52
N PHE A 94 7.78 -17.16 -6.92
CA PHE A 94 8.37 -16.82 -5.63
C PHE A 94 7.29 -16.60 -4.57
N SER A 95 7.54 -17.03 -3.34
CA SER A 95 6.64 -16.79 -2.21
C SER A 95 6.84 -15.39 -1.61
N PRO A 96 5.85 -14.81 -0.92
CA PRO A 96 5.98 -13.50 -0.29
C PRO A 96 7.18 -13.40 0.67
N SER A 97 7.45 -14.46 1.42
CA SER A 97 8.60 -14.49 2.33
C SER A 97 9.94 -14.59 1.62
N GLU A 98 9.99 -15.25 0.45
CA GLU A 98 11.20 -15.26 -0.38
C GLU A 98 11.49 -13.89 -0.96
N LEU A 99 10.47 -13.17 -1.43
CA LEU A 99 10.66 -11.80 -1.95
C LEU A 99 11.12 -10.82 -0.86
N LEU A 100 10.64 -10.98 0.37
CA LEU A 100 10.94 -10.08 1.48
C LEU A 100 12.27 -10.42 2.18
N MET A 101 12.53 -11.71 2.41
CA MET A 101 13.62 -12.19 3.27
C MET A 101 14.69 -12.97 2.51
N ALA A 102 14.51 -13.14 1.19
CA ALA A 102 15.40 -13.90 0.32
C ALA A 102 15.63 -15.35 0.80
N ARG A 103 14.69 -15.92 1.55
CA ARG A 103 14.77 -17.26 2.13
C ARG A 103 13.39 -17.87 2.28
N ARG A 104 13.31 -19.21 2.35
CA ARG A 104 12.06 -19.88 2.71
C ARG A 104 11.84 -19.87 4.22
N ILE A 105 10.57 -19.82 4.61
CA ILE A 105 10.15 -19.93 6.01
C ILE A 105 9.95 -21.41 6.38
N ASN A 106 10.15 -21.72 7.65
CA ASN A 106 9.80 -23.03 8.17
C ASN A 106 8.27 -23.17 8.18
N THR A 107 7.77 -24.29 7.69
CA THR A 107 6.33 -24.58 7.65
C THR A 107 6.06 -25.89 8.37
N THR A 108 4.79 -26.30 8.44
CA THR A 108 4.42 -27.62 8.95
C THR A 108 4.92 -28.77 8.07
N LEU A 109 5.30 -28.51 6.82
CA LEU A 109 5.90 -29.50 5.93
C LEU A 109 7.43 -29.55 6.14
N PRO A 110 8.02 -30.75 6.18
CA PRO A 110 9.47 -30.89 6.30
C PRO A 110 10.16 -30.31 5.06
N VAL A 111 11.01 -29.31 5.29
CA VAL A 111 11.80 -28.62 4.26
C VAL A 111 13.28 -28.84 4.54
N ALA A 112 14.07 -29.02 3.48
CA ALA A 112 15.51 -29.19 3.61
C ALA A 112 16.14 -27.95 4.27
N LYS A 113 17.00 -28.14 5.28
CA LYS A 113 17.63 -27.05 6.03
C LYS A 113 18.43 -26.09 5.16
N THR A 114 18.91 -26.55 4.00
CA THR A 114 19.59 -25.75 2.99
C THR A 114 18.69 -24.69 2.35
N GLN A 115 17.38 -24.97 2.21
CA GLN A 115 16.41 -24.04 1.63
C GLN A 115 15.96 -22.94 2.61
N LEU A 116 16.27 -23.09 3.90
CA LEU A 116 16.02 -22.07 4.93
C LEU A 116 17.10 -20.98 4.95
N GLN A 117 18.22 -21.21 4.27
CA GLN A 117 19.31 -20.24 4.15
C GLN A 117 18.94 -19.11 3.17
N PRO A 118 19.42 -17.88 3.41
CA PRO A 118 19.22 -16.79 2.48
C PRO A 118 19.95 -17.06 1.15
N TYR A 119 19.27 -16.79 0.05
CA TYR A 119 19.79 -16.85 -1.32
C TYR A 119 19.52 -15.54 -2.05
N SER A 120 20.32 -15.23 -3.07
CA SER A 120 20.07 -14.05 -3.89
C SER A 120 18.96 -14.33 -4.89
N VAL A 121 17.83 -13.63 -4.75
CA VAL A 121 16.75 -13.68 -5.74
C VAL A 121 17.22 -12.91 -6.98
N ASN A 122 17.25 -13.55 -8.14
CA ASN A 122 17.57 -12.90 -9.41
C ASN A 122 16.45 -11.89 -9.76
N LYS A 123 16.71 -10.60 -9.47
CA LYS A 123 15.75 -9.51 -9.69
C LYS A 123 15.33 -9.38 -11.16
N GLU A 124 16.26 -9.58 -12.08
CA GLU A 124 16.00 -9.50 -13.53
C GLU A 124 14.94 -10.53 -13.97
N VAL A 125 15.01 -11.75 -13.44
CA VAL A 125 14.04 -12.82 -13.72
C VAL A 125 12.68 -12.51 -13.10
N LEU A 126 12.66 -11.89 -11.91
CA LEU A 126 11.44 -11.47 -11.25
C LEU A 126 10.75 -10.35 -12.05
N GLU A 127 11.50 -9.31 -12.41
CA GLU A 127 11.01 -8.16 -13.16
C GLU A 127 10.48 -8.58 -14.53
N ALA A 128 11.22 -9.42 -15.26
CA ALA A 128 10.76 -9.96 -16.54
C ALA A 128 9.42 -10.74 -16.42
N LYS A 129 9.26 -11.56 -15.39
CA LYS A 129 8.01 -12.30 -15.13
C LYS A 129 6.86 -11.38 -14.69
N GLU A 130 7.15 -10.32 -13.95
CA GLU A 130 6.14 -9.35 -13.55
C GLU A 130 5.72 -8.42 -14.68
N GLU A 131 6.62 -8.14 -15.61
CA GLU A 131 6.38 -7.32 -16.79
C GLU A 131 5.52 -8.06 -17.82
N ILE A 132 5.72 -9.37 -18.01
CA ILE A 132 4.83 -10.24 -18.81
C ILE A 132 3.40 -10.25 -18.25
N ARG A 133 3.23 -10.09 -16.94
CA ARG A 133 1.92 -10.07 -16.27
C ARG A 133 1.20 -8.72 -16.35
N ARG A 134 1.93 -7.59 -16.47
CA ARG A 134 1.31 -6.25 -16.56
C ARG A 134 0.38 -6.05 -17.78
N PRO A 135 0.68 -6.52 -19.01
CA PRO A 135 -0.15 -6.24 -20.17
C PRO A 135 -1.54 -6.90 -20.15
N GLU A 136 -1.75 -7.97 -19.38
CA GLU A 136 -3.04 -8.68 -19.36
C GLU A 136 -4.13 -8.01 -18.49
N LYS A 137 -3.80 -7.00 -17.68
CA LYS A 137 -4.75 -6.34 -16.76
C LYS A 137 -5.23 -4.96 -17.21
N GLU A 138 -4.77 -4.47 -18.36
CA GLU A 138 -5.15 -3.14 -18.90
C GLU A 138 -6.11 -3.20 -20.12
N LEU A 139 -6.68 -4.37 -20.44
CA LEU A 139 -7.74 -4.52 -21.46
C LEU A 139 -9.14 -4.68 -20.82
#